data_AF-A0A382Z279-F1
#
_entry.id   AF-A0A382Z279-F1
#
_cell.length_a   1.000
_cell.length_b   1.000
_cell.length_c   1.000
_cell.angle_alpha   90.00
_cell.angle_beta   90.00
_cell.angle_gamma   90.00
#
_symmetry.space_group_name_H-M   'P 1'
#
loop_
_entity.id
_entity.type
_entity.pdbx_description
1 polymer ?
#
loop_
_entity_poly.entity_id
_entity_poly.type
_entity_poly.pdbx_seq_one_letter_code
_entity_poly.pdbx_strand_id
1 'polypeptide(L)'
;MLALLIAKEMRSHLLSYRFVLTLLLFFVLIVSSVEMLALNYDRQATNYAETRRSQEEALKEATDFRSLRWRGIKVEKPPNPMSVFAMGLEREMSRSVKVSSFEDAKLGRSKYANPLFALFPAPDLLYIVNIVGSLLALLFAFDAICGEQERGTLKLVMAYSVPRHLVLLAKWAGGYIALIVP
;
A
#
# COMPACT_ATOMS: atom_id res chain seq x y z
N MET A 1 11.04 -5.13 35.32
CA MET A 1 11.96 -4.04 34.91
C MET A 1 11.92 -3.75 33.41
N LEU A 2 12.05 -4.75 32.54
CA LEU A 2 12.00 -4.56 31.08
C LEU A 2 10.68 -3.91 30.59
N ALA A 3 9.53 -4.37 31.09
CA ALA A 3 8.23 -3.76 30.75
C ALA A 3 8.12 -2.27 31.17
N LEU A 4 8.72 -1.88 32.30
CA LEU A 4 8.75 -0.48 32.75
C LEU A 4 9.63 0.38 31.84
N LEU A 5 10.77 -0.16 31.39
CA LEU A 5 11.63 0.51 30.41
C LEU A 5 10.91 0.70 29.08
N ILE A 6 10.17 -0.33 28.61
CA ILE A 6 9.35 -0.23 27.39
C ILE A 6 8.24 0.81 27.56
N ALA A 7 7.49 0.78 28.67
CA ALA A 7 6.42 1.75 28.91
C ALA A 7 6.95 3.20 28.97
N LYS A 8 8.14 3.39 29.56
CA LYS A 8 8.83 4.68 29.56
C LYS A 8 9.21 5.11 28.14
N GLU A 9 9.72 4.20 27.31
CA GLU A 9 10.10 4.50 25.93
C GLU A 9 8.87 4.82 25.07
N MET A 10 7.80 4.04 25.18
CA MET A 10 6.52 4.32 24.51
C MET A 10 5.98 5.69 24.90
N ARG A 11 5.99 6.04 26.19
CA ARG A 11 5.51 7.35 26.65
C ARG A 11 6.36 8.49 26.11
N SER A 12 7.67 8.28 25.98
CA SER A 12 8.60 9.25 25.36
C SER A 12 8.28 9.49 23.89
N HIS A 13 7.99 8.42 23.14
CA HIS A 13 7.61 8.51 21.73
C HIS A 13 6.21 9.11 21.54
N LEU A 14 5.20 8.61 22.25
CA LEU A 14 3.80 9.02 22.11
C LEU A 14 3.54 10.47 22.54
N LEU A 15 4.24 10.97 23.57
CA LEU A 15 4.10 12.37 24.03
C LEU A 15 4.97 13.36 23.25
N SER A 16 5.71 12.88 22.24
CA SER A 16 6.50 13.77 21.38
C SER A 16 5.59 14.51 20.41
N TYR A 17 5.78 15.82 20.26
CA TYR A 17 5.08 16.61 19.24
C TYR A 17 5.32 16.06 17.82
N ARG A 18 6.48 15.42 17.59
CA ARG A 18 6.85 14.79 16.33
C ARG A 18 5.96 13.59 16.02
N PHE A 19 5.54 12.83 17.04
CA PHE A 19 4.62 11.72 16.87
C PHE A 19 3.25 12.20 16.38
N VAL A 20 2.73 13.31 16.94
CA VAL A 20 1.47 13.89 16.48
C VAL A 20 1.56 14.39 15.03
N LEU A 21 2.66 15.06 14.67
CA LEU A 21 2.88 15.52 13.30
C LEU A 21 2.97 14.38 12.29
N THR A 22 3.70 13.32 12.62
CA THR A 22 3.87 12.16 11.76
C THR A 22 2.58 11.36 11.64
N LEU A 23 1.82 11.22 12.72
CA LEU A 23 0.48 10.61 12.70
C LEU A 23 -0.50 11.41 11.84
N LEU A 24 -0.50 12.74 11.94
CA LEU A 24 -1.33 13.60 11.07
C LEU A 24 -0.93 13.49 9.60
N LEU A 25 0.38 13.52 9.31
CA LEU A 25 0.91 13.35 7.96
C LEU A 25 0.47 12.01 7.38
N PHE A 26 0.63 10.93 8.15
CA PHE A 26 0.28 9.59 7.74
C PHE A 26 -1.23 9.44 7.52
N PHE A 27 -2.05 10.01 8.41
CA PHE A 27 -3.50 10.05 8.27
C PHE A 27 -3.95 10.77 6.98
N VAL A 28 -3.39 11.94 6.69
CA VAL A 28 -3.69 12.69 5.45
C VAL A 28 -3.28 11.90 4.21
N LEU A 29 -2.12 11.24 4.25
CA LEU A 29 -1.67 10.39 3.15
C LEU A 29 -2.57 9.17 2.93
N ILE A 30 -3.01 8.51 4.00
CA ILE A 30 -3.92 7.37 3.90
C ILE A 30 -5.26 7.82 3.33
N VAL A 31 -5.86 8.88 3.87
CA VAL A 31 -7.16 9.38 3.41
C VAL A 31 -7.11 9.76 1.93
N SER A 32 -6.11 10.55 1.53
CA SER A 32 -5.94 10.94 0.13
C SER A 32 -5.69 9.75 -0.81
N SER A 33 -4.97 8.72 -0.35
CA SER A 33 -4.75 7.49 -1.12
C SER A 33 -6.04 6.70 -1.29
N VAL A 34 -6.82 6.52 -0.21
CA VAL A 34 -8.10 5.80 -0.25
C VAL A 34 -9.10 6.52 -1.16
N GLU A 35 -9.18 7.84 -1.11
CA GLU A 35 -10.05 8.62 -2.01
C GLU A 35 -9.64 8.45 -3.49
N MET A 36 -8.35 8.55 -3.79
CA MET A 36 -7.81 8.30 -5.13
C MET A 36 -8.14 6.87 -5.62
N LEU A 37 -8.03 5.87 -4.74
CA LEU A 37 -8.31 4.47 -5.06
C LEU A 37 -9.81 4.22 -5.27
N ALA A 38 -10.67 4.82 -4.46
CA ALA A 38 -12.12 4.74 -4.59
C ALA A 38 -12.60 5.34 -5.93
N LEU A 39 -12.09 6.52 -6.30
CA LEU A 39 -12.40 7.14 -7.60
C LEU A 39 -11.91 6.27 -8.77
N ASN A 40 -10.76 5.63 -8.63
CA ASN A 40 -10.23 4.75 -9.66
C ASN A 40 -11.05 3.44 -9.76
N TYR A 41 -11.54 2.91 -8.64
CA TYR A 41 -12.44 1.74 -8.63
C TYR A 41 -13.75 2.03 -9.34
N ASP A 42 -14.38 3.18 -9.05
CA ASP A 42 -15.64 3.57 -9.69
C ASP A 42 -15.48 3.72 -11.21
N ARG A 43 -14.40 4.39 -11.64
CA ARG A 43 -14.01 4.46 -13.06
C ARG A 43 -13.79 3.08 -13.67
N GLN A 44 -13.27 2.11 -12.93
CA GLN A 44 -13.05 0.76 -13.44
C GLN A 44 -14.36 -0.03 -13.56
N ALA A 45 -15.29 0.16 -12.62
CA ALA A 45 -16.60 -0.48 -12.64
C ALA A 45 -17.46 0.02 -13.81
N THR A 46 -17.47 1.34 -14.07
CA THR A 46 -18.20 1.93 -15.20
C THR A 46 -17.65 1.45 -16.53
N ASN A 47 -16.32 1.48 -16.70
CA ASN A 47 -15.65 0.95 -17.90
C ASN A 47 -15.98 -0.54 -18.13
N TYR A 48 -16.01 -1.36 -17.07
CA TYR A 48 -16.37 -2.78 -17.19
C TYR A 48 -17.82 -2.97 -17.67
N ALA A 49 -18.75 -2.18 -17.12
CA ALA A 49 -20.15 -2.22 -17.52
C ALA A 49 -20.34 -1.80 -19.00
N GLU A 50 -19.63 -0.77 -19.45
CA GLU A 50 -19.66 -0.30 -20.85
C GLU A 50 -19.05 -1.33 -21.81
N THR A 51 -17.91 -1.93 -21.47
CA THR A 51 -17.32 -2.98 -22.30
C THR A 51 -18.22 -4.20 -22.38
N ARG A 52 -18.87 -4.60 -21.29
CA ARG A 52 -19.81 -5.73 -21.31
C ARG A 52 -21.02 -5.44 -22.20
N ARG A 53 -21.58 -4.23 -22.12
CA ARG A 53 -22.73 -3.82 -22.95
C ARG A 53 -22.37 -3.82 -24.44
N SER A 54 -21.25 -3.20 -24.81
CA SER A 54 -20.80 -3.17 -26.21
C SER A 54 -20.47 -4.57 -26.75
N GLN A 55 -19.98 -5.49 -25.90
CA GLN A 55 -19.82 -6.89 -26.29
C GLN A 55 -21.16 -7.60 -26.49
N GLU A 56 -22.13 -7.41 -25.58
CA GLU A 56 -23.47 -7.98 -25.73
C GLU A 56 -24.17 -7.47 -26.99
N GLU A 57 -24.04 -6.19 -27.33
CA GLU A 57 -24.54 -5.61 -28.57
C GLU A 57 -23.86 -6.22 -29.80
N ALA A 58 -22.53 -6.33 -29.79
CA ALA A 58 -21.78 -6.97 -30.88
C ALA A 58 -22.12 -8.47 -31.05
N LEU A 59 -22.49 -9.16 -29.97
CA LEU A 59 -22.98 -10.55 -30.01
C LEU A 59 -24.40 -10.65 -30.57
N LYS A 60 -25.27 -9.67 -30.30
CA LYS A 60 -26.65 -9.61 -30.83
C LYS A 60 -26.66 -9.27 -32.32
N GLU A 61 -25.76 -8.40 -32.77
CA GLU A 61 -25.60 -8.05 -34.19
C GLU A 61 -24.90 -9.16 -35.00
N ALA A 62 -24.08 -9.98 -34.35
CA ALA A 62 -23.38 -11.10 -34.99
C ALA A 62 -24.31 -12.31 -35.14
N THR A 63 -25.20 -12.27 -36.14
CA THR A 63 -26.11 -13.37 -36.50
C THR A 63 -25.40 -14.62 -37.03
N ASP A 64 -24.08 -14.56 -37.28
CA ASP A 64 -23.32 -15.63 -37.93
C ASP A 64 -22.28 -16.28 -37.00
N PHE A 65 -22.56 -17.53 -36.60
CA PHE A 65 -21.73 -18.34 -35.67
C PHE A 65 -20.30 -18.53 -36.17
N ARG A 66 -20.10 -18.50 -37.50
CA ARG A 66 -18.77 -18.61 -38.12
C ARG A 66 -17.93 -17.38 -37.81
N SER A 67 -18.49 -16.17 -37.92
CA SER A 67 -17.80 -14.90 -37.65
C SER A 67 -17.35 -14.77 -36.19
N LEU A 68 -18.15 -15.24 -35.23
CA LEU A 68 -17.83 -15.26 -33.80
C LEU A 68 -16.64 -16.16 -33.49
N ARG A 69 -16.55 -17.32 -34.16
CA ARG A 69 -15.43 -18.27 -34.03
C ARG A 69 -14.10 -17.70 -34.53
N TRP A 70 -14.12 -16.86 -35.57
CA TRP A 70 -12.94 -16.15 -36.09
C TRP A 70 -12.55 -14.93 -35.24
N ARG A 71 -13.53 -14.18 -34.71
CA ARG A 71 -13.29 -12.91 -33.99
C ARG A 71 -12.82 -13.15 -32.55
N GLY A 72 -13.24 -14.26 -31.94
CA GLY A 72 -12.93 -14.63 -30.55
C GLY A 72 -13.69 -13.78 -29.54
N ILE A 73 -13.99 -14.36 -28.37
CA ILE A 73 -14.69 -13.68 -27.29
C ILE A 73 -13.64 -13.09 -26.35
N LYS A 74 -13.73 -11.78 -26.08
CA LYS A 74 -12.88 -11.12 -25.08
C LYS A 74 -13.56 -11.20 -23.72
N VAL A 75 -13.11 -12.09 -22.86
CA VAL A 75 -13.64 -12.15 -21.49
C VAL A 75 -12.82 -11.18 -20.64
N GLU A 76 -13.48 -10.18 -20.07
CA GLU A 76 -12.88 -9.26 -19.11
C GLU A 76 -13.10 -9.77 -17.68
N LYS A 77 -12.04 -9.74 -16.86
CA LYS A 77 -12.11 -10.08 -15.44
C LYS A 77 -12.89 -8.99 -14.68
N PRO A 78 -13.82 -9.32 -13.76
CA PRO A 78 -14.51 -8.32 -12.95
C PRO A 78 -13.53 -7.53 -12.07
N PRO A 79 -13.84 -6.26 -11.74
CA PRO A 79 -12.99 -5.45 -10.88
C PRO A 79 -12.95 -6.02 -9.45
N ASN A 80 -11.75 -6.16 -8.91
CA ASN A 80 -11.54 -6.70 -7.56
C ASN A 80 -11.92 -5.67 -6.49
N PRO A 81 -12.81 -5.99 -5.54
CA PRO A 81 -13.19 -5.06 -4.47
C PRO A 81 -12.01 -4.69 -3.56
N MET A 82 -10.98 -5.53 -3.44
CA MET A 82 -9.78 -5.23 -2.65
C MET A 82 -8.90 -4.15 -3.29
N SER A 83 -9.14 -3.79 -4.56
CA SER A 83 -8.40 -2.72 -5.23
C SER A 83 -8.72 -1.33 -4.68
N VAL A 84 -9.60 -1.20 -3.69
CA VAL A 84 -9.87 0.02 -2.91
C VAL A 84 -8.83 0.23 -1.79
N PHE A 85 -8.13 -0.83 -1.39
CA PHE A 85 -7.06 -0.77 -0.37
C PHE A 85 -5.68 -1.16 -0.89
N ALA A 86 -5.60 -2.10 -1.85
CA ALA A 86 -4.35 -2.54 -2.44
C ALA A 86 -4.56 -3.01 -3.88
N MET A 87 -3.93 -2.35 -4.85
CA MET A 87 -3.97 -2.78 -6.26
C MET A 87 -3.05 -3.97 -6.54
N GLY A 88 -1.93 -4.08 -5.82
CA GLY A 88 -1.00 -5.21 -5.92
C GLY A 88 -0.63 -5.60 -7.37
N LEU A 89 -0.62 -6.90 -7.66
CA LEU A 89 -0.26 -7.47 -8.97
C LEU A 89 -1.31 -7.19 -10.08
N GLU A 90 -2.50 -6.72 -9.72
CA GLU A 90 -3.61 -6.46 -10.64
C GLU A 90 -3.40 -5.22 -11.53
N ARG A 91 -2.32 -4.49 -11.24
CA ARG A 91 -1.80 -3.39 -12.06
C ARG A 91 -0.96 -3.88 -13.24
N GLU A 92 -0.18 -4.94 -13.05
CA GLU A 92 0.71 -5.49 -14.08
C GLU A 92 0.01 -6.57 -14.91
N MET A 93 -0.94 -7.28 -14.31
CA MET A 93 -1.69 -8.32 -15.00
C MET A 93 -2.69 -7.73 -16.01
N SER A 94 -2.75 -8.36 -17.18
CA SER A 94 -3.79 -8.06 -18.14
C SER A 94 -5.16 -8.50 -17.65
N ARG A 95 -6.13 -7.60 -17.78
CA ARG A 95 -7.51 -7.81 -17.31
C ARG A 95 -8.44 -8.37 -18.38
N SER A 96 -8.00 -8.43 -19.63
CA SER A 96 -8.76 -9.01 -20.74
C SER A 96 -8.05 -10.25 -21.25
N VAL A 97 -8.77 -11.36 -21.33
CA VAL A 97 -8.28 -12.57 -22.00
C VAL A 97 -9.08 -12.73 -23.27
N LYS A 98 -8.40 -12.73 -24.42
CA LYS A 98 -9.05 -13.01 -25.69
C LYS A 98 -9.03 -14.53 -25.88
N VAL A 99 -10.19 -15.15 -25.77
CA VAL A 99 -10.36 -16.59 -26.03
C VAL A 99 -10.84 -16.74 -27.46
N SER A 100 -10.03 -17.38 -28.30
CA SER A 100 -10.40 -17.68 -29.69
C SER A 100 -10.28 -19.17 -29.94
N SER A 101 -11.01 -19.70 -30.93
CA SER A 101 -10.99 -21.14 -31.25
C SER A 101 -9.71 -21.56 -32.01
N PHE A 102 -8.84 -20.60 -32.37
CA PHE A 102 -7.67 -20.81 -33.23
C PHE A 102 -6.34 -20.35 -32.61
N GLU A 103 -6.37 -19.41 -31.66
CA GLU A 103 -5.18 -18.98 -30.90
C GLU A 103 -5.37 -19.30 -29.41
N ASP A 104 -4.28 -19.72 -28.76
CA ASP A 104 -4.22 -19.87 -27.31
C ASP A 104 -4.69 -18.60 -26.60
N ALA A 105 -5.34 -18.78 -25.44
CA ALA A 105 -5.84 -17.71 -24.61
C ALA A 105 -4.67 -16.83 -24.12
N LYS A 106 -4.37 -15.77 -24.88
CA LYS A 106 -3.36 -14.78 -24.50
C LYS A 106 -4.01 -13.75 -23.60
N LEU A 107 -3.37 -13.51 -22.46
CA LEU A 107 -3.60 -12.30 -21.68
C LEU A 107 -3.36 -11.11 -22.61
N GLY A 108 -4.33 -10.21 -22.74
CA GLY A 108 -4.21 -9.00 -23.57
C GLY A 108 -3.03 -8.14 -23.14
N ARG A 109 -2.66 -7.10 -23.89
CA ARG A 109 -1.68 -6.13 -23.36
C ARG A 109 -2.26 -5.46 -22.11
N SER A 110 -1.47 -5.37 -21.04
CA SER A 110 -1.83 -4.60 -19.83
C SER A 110 -2.30 -3.21 -20.27
N LYS A 111 -3.45 -2.76 -19.74
CA LYS A 111 -3.99 -1.41 -20.00
C LYS A 111 -3.04 -0.31 -19.47
N TYR A 112 -2.03 -0.68 -18.68
CA TYR A 112 -0.93 0.16 -18.20
C TYR A 112 0.35 0.07 -19.05
N ALA A 113 0.27 -0.32 -20.33
CA ALA A 113 1.40 -0.30 -21.25
C ALA A 113 1.96 1.10 -21.56
N ASN A 114 1.40 2.16 -20.98
CA ASN A 114 1.90 3.52 -21.14
C ASN A 114 3.09 3.73 -20.18
N PRO A 115 4.32 3.95 -20.68
CA PRO A 115 5.53 3.99 -19.86
C PRO A 115 5.50 5.03 -18.74
N LEU A 116 4.70 6.09 -18.88
CA LEU A 116 4.53 7.11 -17.85
C LEU A 116 3.88 6.57 -16.56
N PHE A 117 2.96 5.60 -16.65
CA PHE A 117 2.36 4.98 -15.46
C PHE A 117 3.26 3.94 -14.79
N ALA A 118 4.30 3.48 -15.48
CA ALA A 118 5.36 2.68 -14.89
C ALA A 118 6.34 3.55 -14.08
N LEU A 119 6.58 4.79 -14.53
CA LEU A 119 7.43 5.77 -13.83
C LEU A 119 6.71 6.47 -12.66
N PHE A 120 5.42 6.76 -12.82
CA PHE A 120 4.58 7.39 -11.78
C PHE A 120 3.42 6.48 -11.39
N PRO A 121 3.70 5.41 -10.63
CA PRO A 121 2.63 4.59 -10.12
C PRO A 121 1.76 5.43 -9.18
N ALA A 122 0.48 5.62 -9.52
CA ALA A 122 -0.55 6.10 -8.59
C ALA A 122 -0.33 5.50 -7.18
N PRO A 123 -0.28 6.35 -6.13
CA PRO A 123 0.14 5.95 -4.80
C PRO A 123 -0.88 5.02 -4.17
N ASP A 124 -0.51 3.75 -4.06
CA ASP A 124 -1.24 2.73 -3.32
C ASP A 124 -0.93 2.89 -1.82
N LEU A 125 -1.84 2.41 -0.96
CA LEU A 125 -1.65 2.39 0.48
C LEU A 125 -0.33 1.68 0.84
N LEU A 126 -0.05 0.57 0.16
CA LEU A 126 1.19 -0.20 0.35
C LEU A 126 2.45 0.58 -0.03
N TYR A 127 2.39 1.43 -1.07
CA TYR A 127 3.51 2.27 -1.47
C TYR A 127 3.80 3.34 -0.42
N ILE A 128 2.75 3.96 0.10
CA ILE A 128 2.83 4.94 1.18
C ILE A 128 3.44 4.31 2.44
N VAL A 129 2.91 3.16 2.88
CA VAL A 129 3.43 2.46 4.07
C VAL A 129 4.91 2.09 3.89
N ASN A 130 5.33 1.61 2.71
CA ASN A 130 6.73 1.26 2.50
C ASN A 130 7.65 2.49 2.48
N ILE A 131 7.34 3.51 1.69
CA ILE A 131 8.25 4.65 1.53
C ILE A 131 8.18 5.56 2.74
N VAL A 132 6.98 6.05 3.07
CA VAL A 132 6.79 7.00 4.16
C VAL A 132 7.02 6.33 5.49
N GLY A 133 6.52 5.10 5.68
CA GLY A 133 6.79 4.33 6.90
C GLY A 133 8.27 4.04 7.11
N SER A 134 9.06 3.77 6.07
CA SER A 134 10.52 3.59 6.22
C SER A 134 11.23 4.89 6.63
N LEU A 135 10.80 6.04 6.10
CA LEU A 135 11.35 7.34 6.47
C LEU A 135 11.02 7.68 7.93
N LEU A 136 9.77 7.42 8.35
CA LEU A 136 9.33 7.57 9.73
C LEU A 136 10.09 6.63 10.67
N ALA A 137 10.37 5.40 10.23
CA ALA A 137 11.19 4.44 10.98
C ALA A 137 12.56 4.99 11.29
N LEU A 138 13.23 5.53 10.28
CA LEU A 138 14.54 6.11 10.42
C LEU A 138 14.52 7.31 11.39
N LEU A 139 13.52 8.18 11.26
CA LEU A 139 13.37 9.37 12.09
C LEU A 139 13.12 9.00 13.56
N PHE A 140 12.22 8.06 13.84
CA PHE A 140 11.96 7.62 15.22
C PHE A 140 13.14 6.86 15.82
N ALA A 141 13.84 6.03 15.04
CA ALA A 141 15.04 5.34 15.51
C ALA A 141 16.17 6.33 15.84
N PHE A 142 16.36 7.36 15.02
CA PHE A 142 17.32 8.43 15.28
C PHE A 142 16.96 9.20 16.55
N ASP A 143 15.71 9.61 16.70
CA ASP A 143 15.23 10.35 17.87
C ASP A 143 15.33 9.54 19.16
N ALA A 144 15.11 8.21 19.11
CA ALA A 144 15.27 7.32 20.26
C ALA A 144 16.71 7.29 20.79
N ILE A 145 17.71 7.50 19.93
CA ILE A 145 19.13 7.44 20.29
C ILE A 145 19.64 8.84 20.63
N CYS A 146 19.51 9.78 19.69
CA CYS A 146 20.07 11.13 19.83
C CYS A 146 19.29 11.99 20.84
N GLY A 147 17.96 11.85 20.90
CA GLY A 147 17.13 12.62 21.83
C GLY A 147 17.44 12.33 23.30
N GLU A 148 17.75 11.06 23.63
CA GLU A 148 18.16 10.68 24.98
C GLU A 148 19.61 11.01 25.30
N GLN A 149 20.47 11.01 24.29
CA GLN A 149 21.87 11.40 24.42
C GLN A 149 21.98 12.88 24.74
N GLU A 150 21.21 13.74 24.06
CA GLU A 150 21.15 15.19 24.29
C GLU A 150 20.57 15.55 25.66
N ARG A 151 19.51 14.85 26.09
CA ARG A 151 18.87 15.07 27.40
C ARG A 151 19.68 14.50 28.57
N GLY A 152 20.73 13.73 28.29
CA GLY A 152 21.55 13.06 29.30
C GLY A 152 20.84 11.92 30.04
N THR A 153 19.59 11.61 29.71
CA THR A 153 18.83 10.49 30.32
C THR A 153 19.49 9.15 30.04
N LEU A 154 20.12 8.98 28.87
CA LEU A 154 20.87 7.76 28.56
C LEU A 154 22.04 7.55 29.52
N LYS A 155 22.79 8.62 29.82
CA LYS A 155 23.92 8.58 30.78
C LYS A 155 23.42 8.28 32.20
N LEU A 156 22.28 8.85 32.59
CA LEU A 156 21.66 8.62 33.90
C LEU A 156 21.22 7.16 34.08
N VAL A 157 20.58 6.56 33.06
CA VAL A 157 20.15 5.15 33.08
C VAL A 157 21.35 4.21 33.15
N MET A 158 22.45 4.55 32.48
CA MET A 158 23.69 3.77 32.53
C MET A 158 24.48 3.92 33.84
N ALA A 159 24.25 4.98 34.61
CA ALA A 159 24.87 5.19 35.92
C ALA A 159 24.24 4.30 37.02
N TYR A 160 23.00 3.84 36.83
CA TYR A 160 22.34 2.88 37.70
C TYR A 160 22.69 1.43 37.34
N SER A 161 22.45 0.49 38.27
CA SER A 161 22.70 -0.95 38.11
C SER A 161 21.73 -1.66 37.16
N VAL A 162 21.43 -1.05 36.01
CA VAL A 162 20.57 -1.63 34.98
C VAL A 162 21.45 -2.34 33.94
N PRO A 163 21.22 -3.64 33.66
CA PRO A 163 22.03 -4.35 32.70
C PRO A 163 21.78 -3.86 31.26
N ARG A 164 22.86 -3.67 30.50
CA ARG A 164 22.86 -3.04 29.16
C ARG A 164 21.95 -3.75 28.15
N HIS A 165 21.81 -5.08 28.27
CA HIS A 165 20.96 -5.87 27.37
C HIS A 165 19.48 -5.53 27.51
N LEU A 166 18.99 -5.21 28.72
CA LEU A 166 17.59 -4.82 28.93
C LEU A 166 17.30 -3.43 28.35
N VAL A 167 18.27 -2.52 28.42
CA VAL A 167 18.14 -1.18 27.82
C VAL A 167 18.06 -1.26 26.30
N LEU A 168 18.92 -2.08 25.68
CA LEU A 168 18.89 -2.33 24.23
C LEU A 168 17.57 -2.96 23.78
N LEU A 169 17.12 -4.01 24.48
CA LEU A 169 15.83 -4.66 24.16
C LEU A 169 14.65 -3.71 24.34
N ALA A 170 14.65 -2.89 25.40
CA ALA A 170 13.58 -1.93 25.63
C ALA A 170 13.55 -0.82 24.55
N LYS A 171 14.72 -0.37 24.07
CA LYS A 171 14.79 0.58 22.95
C LYS A 171 14.27 -0.02 21.66
N TRP A 172 14.68 -1.25 21.35
CA TRP A 172 14.22 -1.93 20.14
C TRP A 172 12.71 -2.18 20.17
N ALA A 173 12.18 -2.72 21.27
CA ALA A 173 10.74 -2.96 21.42
C ALA A 173 9.93 -1.66 21.46
N GLY A 174 10.41 -0.64 22.19
CA GLY A 174 9.75 0.66 22.30
C GLY A 174 9.66 1.39 20.97
N GLY A 175 10.76 1.41 20.20
CA GLY A 175 10.79 1.99 18.86
C GLY A 175 9.92 1.22 17.86
N TYR A 176 9.93 -0.12 17.92
CA TYR A 176 9.12 -0.95 17.03
C TYR A 176 7.62 -0.78 17.29
N ILE A 177 7.20 -0.74 18.57
CA ILE A 177 5.81 -0.49 18.94
C ILE A 177 5.40 0.93 18.52
N ALA A 178 6.25 1.93 18.75
CA ALA A 178 5.98 3.30 18.33
C ALA A 178 5.79 3.43 16.81
N LEU A 179 6.38 2.52 16.02
CA LEU A 179 6.23 2.47 14.57
C LEU A 179 4.97 1.75 14.09
N ILE A 180 4.48 0.76 14.83
CA ILE A 180 3.27 0.00 14.48
C ILE A 180 1.99 0.79 14.78
N VAL A 181 2.04 1.67 15.78
CA VAL A 181 0.87 2.42 16.25
C VAL A 181 0.28 3.39 15.20
N PRO A 182 1.06 4.19 14.46
CA PRO A 182 0.56 5.04 13.37
C PRO A 182 0.37 4.27 12.06
#